data_AF-A0A2E6H4X4-F1
#
_entry.id   AF-A0A2E6H4X4-F1
#
_cell.length_a   1.000
_cell.length_b   1.000
_cell.length_c   1.000
_cell.angle_alpha   90.00
_cell.angle_beta   90.00
_cell.angle_gamma   90.00
#
_symmetry.space_group_name_H-M   'P 1'
#
loop_
_entity.id
_entity.type
_entity.pdbx_description
1 polymer ?
#
loop_
_entity_poly.entity_id
_entity_poly.type
_entity_poly.pdbx_seq_one_letter_code
_entity_poly.pdbx_strand_id
1 'polypeptide(L)'
;MKLLSSFICLSLLISTAEASSKRSERREARQENRQERRQDRQDYRKERRSDRQSARKERRSDRQDFRENRRGLSSDERKQARQDYRQDRKEDRKAFREDRKSDRQDYRQRRQERRKRFRDSRNSDE
;
A
#
# COMPACT_ATOMS: atom_id res chain seq x y z
N MET A 1 40.80 -48.03 -8.56
CA MET A 1 40.88 -46.64 -9.08
C MET A 1 39.61 -46.16 -9.81
N LYS A 2 38.89 -47.01 -10.57
CA LYS A 2 37.66 -46.61 -11.29
C LYS A 2 36.46 -46.23 -10.41
N LEU A 3 36.37 -46.76 -9.19
CA LEU A 3 35.27 -46.44 -8.25
C LEU A 3 35.43 -45.05 -7.62
N LEU A 4 36.67 -44.61 -7.35
CA LEU A 4 36.94 -43.30 -6.75
C LEU A 4 36.64 -42.14 -7.72
N SER A 5 36.92 -42.26 -9.02
CA SER A 5 36.58 -41.21 -9.99
C SER A 5 35.08 -41.09 -10.22
N SER A 6 34.34 -42.20 -10.18
CA SER A 6 32.87 -42.20 -10.29
C SER A 6 32.22 -41.46 -9.12
N PHE A 7 32.71 -41.68 -7.89
CA PHE A 7 32.22 -40.96 -6.69
C PHE A 7 32.52 -39.46 -6.74
N ILE A 8 33.71 -39.06 -7.19
CA ILE A 8 34.07 -37.65 -7.34
C ILE A 8 33.18 -36.95 -8.39
N CYS A 9 32.95 -37.59 -9.55
CA CYS A 9 32.04 -37.06 -10.57
C CYS A 9 30.60 -36.94 -10.07
N LEU A 10 30.09 -37.93 -9.33
CA LEU A 10 28.75 -37.90 -8.77
C LEU A 10 28.59 -36.78 -7.73
N SER A 11 29.59 -36.58 -6.87
CA SER A 11 29.58 -35.48 -5.88
C SER A 11 29.60 -34.09 -6.52
N LEU A 12 30.39 -33.90 -7.58
CA LEU A 12 30.41 -32.64 -8.35
C LEU A 12 29.08 -32.37 -9.06
N LEU A 13 28.45 -33.41 -9.63
CA LEU A 13 27.14 -33.27 -10.27
C LEU A 13 26.06 -32.87 -9.25
N ILE A 14 26.05 -33.47 -8.06
CA ILE A 14 25.12 -33.11 -6.97
C ILE A 14 25.34 -31.66 -6.53
N SER A 15 26.58 -31.23 -6.32
CA SER A 15 26.87 -29.83 -5.93
C SER A 15 26.48 -28.82 -7.00
N THR A 16 26.63 -29.14 -8.30
CA THR A 16 26.17 -28.25 -9.38
C THR A 16 24.64 -28.19 -9.50
N ALA A 17 23.94 -29.29 -9.22
CA ALA A 17 22.49 -29.34 -9.20
C ALA A 17 21.90 -28.49 -8.06
N GLU A 18 22.48 -28.55 -6.85
CA GLU A 18 22.09 -27.73 -5.70
C GLU A 18 22.36 -26.23 -5.93
N ALA A 19 23.49 -25.89 -6.56
CA ALA A 19 23.77 -24.50 -6.92
C ALA A 19 22.78 -23.96 -7.97
N SER A 20 22.33 -24.82 -8.89
CA SER A 20 21.31 -24.49 -9.89
C SER A 20 19.92 -24.30 -9.28
N SER A 21 19.50 -25.17 -8.36
CA SER A 21 18.20 -25.05 -7.68
C SER A 21 18.12 -23.77 -6.85
N LYS A 22 19.14 -23.47 -6.04
CA LYS A 22 19.24 -22.22 -5.26
C LYS A 22 19.20 -20.98 -6.14
N ARG A 23 19.75 -21.05 -7.36
CA ARG A 23 19.70 -19.95 -8.32
C ARG A 23 18.29 -19.77 -8.91
N SER A 24 17.54 -20.86 -9.13
CA SER A 24 16.14 -20.81 -9.57
C SER A 24 15.25 -20.22 -8.48
N GLU A 25 15.37 -20.70 -7.24
CA GLU A 25 14.61 -20.23 -6.08
C GLU A 25 14.82 -18.72 -5.84
N ARG A 26 16.07 -18.24 -5.90
CA ARG A 26 16.38 -16.80 -5.80
C ARG A 26 15.78 -15.99 -6.94
N ARG A 27 15.63 -16.57 -8.14
CA ARG A 27 15.00 -15.90 -9.29
C ARG A 27 13.50 -15.82 -9.10
N GLU A 28 12.87 -16.89 -8.62
CA GLU A 28 11.45 -16.97 -8.31
C GLU A 28 11.07 -15.99 -7.19
N ALA A 29 11.79 -16.00 -6.08
CA ALA A 29 11.59 -15.06 -4.97
C ALA A 29 11.70 -13.58 -5.40
N ARG A 30 12.63 -13.26 -6.32
CA ARG A 30 12.73 -11.91 -6.92
C ARG A 30 11.54 -11.57 -7.81
N GLN A 31 11.04 -12.54 -8.57
CA GLN A 31 9.90 -12.36 -9.45
C GLN A 31 8.61 -12.15 -8.65
N GLU A 32 8.38 -12.97 -7.63
CA GLU A 32 7.27 -12.83 -6.68
C GLU A 32 7.30 -11.47 -5.98
N ASN A 33 8.44 -11.09 -5.39
CA ASN A 33 8.59 -9.78 -4.74
C ASN A 33 8.28 -8.62 -5.70
N ARG A 34 8.67 -8.75 -6.97
CA ARG A 34 8.39 -7.75 -8.00
C ARG A 34 6.90 -7.70 -8.35
N GLN A 35 6.22 -8.86 -8.42
CA GLN A 35 4.79 -8.94 -8.68
C GLN A 35 3.97 -8.37 -7.52
N GLU A 36 4.26 -8.77 -6.29
CA GLU A 36 3.58 -8.24 -5.11
C GLU A 36 3.74 -6.71 -5.05
N ARG A 37 4.95 -6.18 -5.30
CA ARG A 37 5.17 -4.72 -5.30
C ARG A 37 4.37 -3.99 -6.36
N ARG A 38 4.08 -4.65 -7.49
CA ARG A 38 3.24 -4.09 -8.55
C ARG A 38 1.78 -4.09 -8.13
N GLN A 39 1.30 -5.19 -7.54
CA GLN A 39 -0.08 -5.31 -7.03
C GLN A 39 -0.35 -4.27 -5.94
N ASP A 40 0.49 -4.19 -4.90
CA ASP A 40 0.39 -3.15 -3.86
C ASP A 40 0.26 -1.73 -4.42
N ARG A 41 1.04 -1.44 -5.46
CA ARG A 41 1.03 -0.12 -6.08
C ARG A 41 -0.24 0.13 -6.88
N GLN A 42 -0.79 -0.90 -7.51
CA GLN A 42 -2.06 -0.81 -8.21
C GLN A 42 -3.21 -0.63 -7.22
N ASP A 43 -3.24 -1.41 -6.14
CA ASP A 43 -4.30 -1.35 -5.14
C ASP A 43 -4.29 0.00 -4.42
N TYR A 44 -3.12 0.46 -3.97
CA TYR A 44 -2.97 1.80 -3.42
C TYR A 44 -3.44 2.90 -4.39
N ARG A 45 -3.22 2.74 -5.70
CA ARG A 45 -3.70 3.71 -6.69
C ARG A 45 -5.22 3.65 -6.88
N LYS A 46 -5.81 2.46 -6.88
CA LYS A 46 -7.26 2.26 -7.02
C LYS A 46 -8.00 2.85 -5.83
N GLU A 47 -7.59 2.50 -4.62
CA GLU A 47 -8.12 3.03 -3.36
C GLU A 47 -8.09 4.56 -3.36
N ARG A 48 -6.92 5.15 -3.63
CA ARG A 48 -6.76 6.60 -3.67
C ARG A 48 -7.58 7.32 -4.75
N ARG A 49 -7.92 6.62 -5.83
CA ARG A 49 -8.81 7.15 -6.86
C ARG A 49 -10.26 7.11 -6.38
N SER A 50 -10.65 6.02 -5.73
CA SER A 50 -11.96 5.85 -5.09
C SER A 50 -12.20 6.95 -4.05
N ASP A 51 -11.28 7.13 -3.09
CA ASP A 51 -11.42 8.13 -2.02
C ASP A 51 -11.57 9.55 -2.59
N ARG A 52 -10.81 9.86 -3.64
CA ARG A 52 -10.90 11.16 -4.32
C ARG A 52 -12.24 11.37 -5.00
N GLN A 53 -12.84 10.32 -5.55
CA GLN A 53 -14.16 10.41 -6.17
C GLN A 53 -15.24 10.57 -5.10
N SER A 54 -15.19 9.77 -4.04
CA SER A 54 -16.11 9.86 -2.90
C SER A 54 -16.05 11.23 -2.24
N ALA A 55 -14.86 11.71 -1.88
CA ALA A 55 -14.67 13.03 -1.27
C ALA A 55 -15.07 14.19 -2.21
N ARG A 56 -15.08 13.99 -3.53
CA ARG A 56 -15.60 14.99 -4.48
C ARG A 56 -17.14 15.01 -4.50
N LYS A 57 -17.78 13.85 -4.43
CA LYS A 57 -19.23 13.72 -4.42
C LYS A 57 -19.80 14.31 -3.13
N GLU A 58 -19.25 13.91 -1.99
CA GLU A 58 -19.61 14.43 -0.67
C GLU A 58 -19.52 15.96 -0.63
N ARG A 59 -18.37 16.53 -0.99
CA ARG A 59 -18.20 18.00 -1.07
C ARG A 59 -19.20 18.72 -1.95
N ARG A 60 -19.69 18.06 -2.99
CA ARG A 60 -20.70 18.63 -3.88
C ARG A 60 -22.07 18.61 -3.20
N SER A 61 -22.40 17.53 -2.50
CA SER A 61 -23.59 17.40 -1.65
C SER A 61 -23.58 18.46 -0.55
N ASP A 62 -22.54 18.52 0.28
CA ASP A 62 -22.47 19.47 1.41
C ASP A 62 -22.67 20.91 0.94
N ARG A 63 -22.14 21.24 -0.26
CA ARG A 63 -22.25 22.58 -0.82
C ARG A 63 -23.65 22.87 -1.34
N GLN A 64 -24.34 21.87 -1.85
CA GLN A 64 -25.74 21.99 -2.25
C GLN A 64 -26.61 22.15 -1.00
N ASP A 65 -26.45 21.28 -0.01
CA ASP A 65 -27.21 21.30 1.25
C ASP A 65 -27.00 22.64 1.98
N PHE A 66 -25.76 23.12 2.06
CA PHE A 66 -25.47 24.44 2.64
C PHE A 66 -26.12 25.61 1.88
N ARG A 67 -26.27 25.50 0.55
CA ARG A 67 -26.94 26.54 -0.25
C ARG A 67 -28.45 26.51 -0.04
N GLU A 68 -29.04 25.33 0.05
CA GLU A 68 -30.46 25.14 0.29
C GLU A 68 -30.83 25.61 1.70
N ASN A 69 -30.08 25.18 2.72
CA ASN A 69 -30.29 25.59 4.12
C ASN A 69 -30.14 27.09 4.38
N ARG A 70 -29.52 27.84 3.46
CA ARG A 70 -29.39 29.30 3.57
C ARG A 70 -30.53 30.09 2.93
N ARG A 71 -31.43 29.45 2.17
CA ARG A 71 -32.59 30.12 1.59
C ARG A 71 -33.58 30.47 2.70
N GLY A 72 -34.12 31.68 2.68
CA GLY A 72 -35.08 32.16 3.69
C GLY A 72 -34.47 32.63 5.01
N LEU A 73 -33.20 32.33 5.30
CA LEU A 73 -32.55 32.80 6.52
C LEU A 73 -32.31 34.31 6.54
N SER A 74 -32.45 34.91 7.73
CA SER A 74 -32.02 36.26 8.08
C SER A 74 -30.49 36.44 7.98
N SER A 75 -30.02 37.68 8.05
CA SER A 75 -28.58 38.01 7.98
C SER A 75 -27.77 37.33 9.10
N ASP A 76 -28.29 37.37 10.34
CA ASP A 76 -27.60 36.81 11.51
C ASP A 76 -27.60 35.27 11.48
N GLU A 77 -28.73 34.66 11.13
CA GLU A 77 -28.84 33.20 10.94
C GLU A 77 -27.90 32.71 9.82
N ARG A 78 -27.78 33.47 8.73
CA ARG A 78 -26.79 33.18 7.68
C ARG A 78 -25.39 33.23 8.26
N LYS A 79 -25.05 34.23 9.08
CA LYS A 79 -23.72 34.37 9.68
C LYS A 79 -23.40 33.16 10.56
N GLN A 80 -24.34 32.72 11.39
CA GLN A 80 -24.22 31.54 12.23
C GLN A 80 -24.04 30.27 11.39
N ALA A 81 -24.93 30.01 10.42
CA ALA A 81 -24.82 28.86 9.52
C ALA A 81 -23.47 28.82 8.77
N ARG A 82 -22.89 29.99 8.46
CA ARG A 82 -21.54 30.09 7.86
C ARG A 82 -20.43 29.66 8.82
N GLN A 83 -20.57 29.96 10.11
CA GLN A 83 -19.60 29.57 11.13
C GLN A 83 -19.68 28.06 11.38
N ASP A 84 -20.89 27.53 11.51
CA ASP A 84 -21.13 26.09 11.73
C ASP A 84 -20.56 25.28 10.56
N TYR A 85 -20.93 25.63 9.32
CA TYR A 85 -20.37 24.98 8.12
C TYR A 85 -18.83 25.05 8.05
N ARG A 86 -18.22 26.13 8.55
CA ARG A 86 -16.75 26.24 8.59
C ARG A 86 -16.14 25.32 9.64
N GLN A 87 -16.81 25.16 10.78
CA GLN A 87 -16.36 24.29 11.85
C GLN A 87 -16.46 22.83 11.42
N ASP A 88 -17.58 22.40 10.86
CA ASP A 88 -17.77 21.05 10.33
C ASP A 88 -16.67 20.72 9.30
N ARG A 89 -16.44 21.64 8.35
CA ARG A 89 -15.39 21.46 7.33
C ARG A 89 -13.97 21.41 7.88
N LYS A 90 -13.74 22.02 9.04
CA LYS A 90 -12.44 21.96 9.73
C LYS A 90 -12.26 20.58 10.37
N GLU A 91 -13.31 20.03 10.94
CA GLU A 91 -13.34 18.71 11.55
C GLU A 91 -13.20 17.61 10.50
N ASP A 92 -13.97 17.65 9.41
CA ASP A 92 -13.82 16.73 8.27
C ASP A 92 -12.38 16.73 7.73
N ARG A 93 -11.80 17.92 7.62
CA ARG A 93 -10.43 18.07 7.14
C ARG A 93 -9.43 17.46 8.12
N LYS A 94 -9.70 17.50 9.43
CA LYS A 94 -8.85 16.88 10.44
C LYS A 94 -8.97 15.36 10.35
N ALA A 95 -10.18 14.82 10.33
CA ALA A 95 -10.43 13.38 10.17
C ALA A 95 -9.76 12.84 8.90
N PHE A 96 -9.98 13.48 7.75
CA PHE A 96 -9.34 13.07 6.48
C PHE A 96 -7.79 13.13 6.53
N ARG A 97 -7.21 14.01 7.34
CA ARG A 97 -5.75 14.07 7.53
C ARG A 97 -5.25 12.93 8.40
N GLU A 98 -6.02 12.53 9.41
CA GLU A 98 -5.70 11.41 10.29
C GLU A 98 -5.77 10.08 9.54
N ASP A 99 -6.84 9.84 8.77
CA ASP A 99 -6.96 8.65 7.91
C ASP A 99 -5.77 8.56 6.94
N ARG A 100 -5.47 9.67 6.26
CA ARG A 100 -4.30 9.79 5.37
C ARG A 100 -2.96 9.48 6.04
N LYS A 101 -2.85 9.78 7.33
CA LYS A 101 -1.65 9.52 8.12
C LYS A 101 -1.58 8.02 8.43
N SER A 102 -2.70 7.43 8.82
CA SER A 102 -2.87 5.99 9.06
C SER A 102 -2.52 5.17 7.80
N ASP A 103 -3.15 5.45 6.66
CA ASP A 103 -2.89 4.74 5.39
C ASP A 103 -1.41 4.79 4.99
N ARG A 104 -0.78 5.94 5.25
CA ARG A 104 0.64 6.14 4.96
C ARG A 104 1.52 5.32 5.90
N GLN A 105 1.15 5.22 7.17
CA GLN A 105 1.86 4.38 8.15
C GLN A 105 1.73 2.92 7.77
N ASP A 106 0.52 2.44 7.48
CA ASP A 106 0.25 1.08 7.04
C ASP A 106 1.03 0.71 5.78
N TYR A 107 1.00 1.58 4.76
CA TYR A 107 1.78 1.36 3.55
C TYR A 107 3.28 1.27 3.83
N ARG A 108 3.80 2.11 4.73
CA ARG A 108 5.21 2.08 5.13
C ARG A 108 5.55 0.79 5.86
N GLN A 109 4.69 0.35 6.78
CA GLN A 109 4.89 -0.87 7.55
C GLN A 109 4.88 -2.10 6.64
N ARG A 110 3.85 -2.29 5.81
CA ARG A 110 3.79 -3.39 4.83
C ARG A 110 5.03 -3.43 3.92
N ARG A 111 5.53 -2.25 3.51
CA ARG A 111 6.75 -2.14 2.72
C ARG A 111 8.00 -2.56 3.50
N GLN A 112 8.10 -2.20 4.79
CA GLN A 112 9.22 -2.60 5.65
C GLN A 112 9.21 -4.10 5.94
N GLU A 113 8.05 -4.66 6.25
CA GLU A 113 7.87 -6.09 6.50
C GLU A 113 8.27 -6.92 5.27
N ARG A 114 7.84 -6.51 4.08
CA ARG A 114 8.26 -7.18 2.83
C ARG A 114 9.75 -7.10 2.58
N ARG A 115 10.37 -5.96 2.89
CA ARG A 115 11.83 -5.80 2.80
C ARG A 115 12.54 -6.73 3.77
N LYS A 116 12.01 -6.89 4.98
CA LYS A 116 12.54 -7.81 5.99
C LYS A 116 12.41 -9.24 5.50
N ARG A 117 11.21 -9.69 5.09
CA ARG A 117 10.98 -11.03 4.53
C ARG A 117 11.92 -11.35 3.36
N PHE A 118 12.10 -10.40 2.44
CA PHE A 118 13.02 -10.58 1.31
C PHE A 118 14.49 -10.68 1.73
N ARG A 119 14.89 -9.97 2.79
CA ARG A 119 16.23 -10.08 3.37
C ARG A 119 16.39 -11.43 4.09
N ASP A 120 15.41 -11.81 4.89
CA ASP A 120 15.44 -13.05 5.67
C ASP A 120 15.51 -14.27 4.73
N SER A 121 14.69 -14.31 3.67
CA SER A 121 14.76 -15.33 2.61
C SER A 121 16.10 -15.37 1.88
N ARG A 122 16.84 -14.26 1.81
CA ARG A 122 18.17 -14.27 1.20
C ARG A 122 19.21 -14.87 2.15
N ASN A 123 19.05 -14.65 3.45
CA ASN A 123 20.02 -15.03 4.48
C ASN A 123 19.75 -16.43 5.05
N SER A 124 18.55 -16.98 4.91
CA SER A 124 18.21 -18.35 5.33
C SER A 124 18.89 -19.44 4.50
N ASP A 125 19.44 -19.07 3.33
CA ASP A 125 19.97 -20.00 2.34
C ASP A 125 21.51 -19.94 2.21
N GLU A 126 22.17 -19.11 3.02
CA GLU A 126 23.63 -19.04 3.22
C GLU A 126 24.06 -19.94 4.38
#